data_AF-R0LMU6-F1
#
_entry.id   AF-R0LMU6-F1
#
_cell.length_a   1.000
_cell.length_b   1.000
_cell.length_c   1.000
_cell.angle_alpha   90.00
_cell.angle_beta   90.00
_cell.angle_gamma   90.00
#
_symmetry.space_group_name_H-M   'P 1'
#
loop_
_entity.id
_entity.type
_entity.pdbx_description
1 polymer ?
#
loop_
_entity_poly.entity_id
_entity_poly.type
_entity_poly.pdbx_seq_one_letter_code
_entity_poly.pdbx_strand_id
1 'polypeptide(L)'
;STAYTAEATDYDVRVLLRFPQRVKNQGTADFLPSRPRHSWEWHSCHQHYHSMDEFSHYDLLDATTGRKVAEGHKASFCLEDTTCDFGNLKRYACTSHTQGLSPGCYDTYNADIDCQWIDITDVQPGNYVLKVQVNPKYIVLESDFTNNVVRCNIHYTGRYVATTNCKIS
;
A
#
# COMPACT_ATOMS: atom_id res chain seq x y z
N SER A 1 0.10 10.45 -16.76
CA SER A 1 -1.29 10.59 -16.26
C SER A 1 -1.77 11.99 -16.58
N THR A 2 -3.03 12.14 -16.97
CA THR A 2 -3.69 13.44 -17.18
C THR A 2 -3.80 14.28 -15.89
N ALA A 3 -3.49 13.70 -14.71
CA ALA A 3 -3.56 14.39 -13.40
C ALA A 3 -2.61 15.56 -13.20
N TYR A 4 -1.51 15.57 -13.94
CA TYR A 4 -0.39 16.48 -13.69
C TYR A 4 -0.10 17.38 -14.89
N THR A 5 -1.07 17.50 -15.81
CA THR A 5 -0.95 18.42 -16.94
C THR A 5 -1.25 19.84 -16.48
N ALA A 6 -0.59 20.82 -17.11
CA ALA A 6 -0.81 22.24 -16.82
C ALA A 6 -2.24 22.73 -17.15
N GLU A 7 -3.04 21.91 -17.82
CA GLU A 7 -4.42 22.18 -18.21
C GLU A 7 -5.45 21.60 -17.22
N ALA A 8 -5.01 20.89 -16.18
CA ALA A 8 -5.91 20.35 -15.16
C ALA A 8 -6.63 21.49 -14.41
N THR A 9 -7.96 21.42 -14.34
CA THR A 9 -8.81 22.41 -13.67
C THR A 9 -9.49 21.80 -12.44
N ASP A 10 -10.03 22.65 -11.56
CA ASP A 10 -10.75 22.22 -10.35
C ASP A 10 -12.07 21.46 -10.65
N TYR A 11 -12.46 21.37 -11.93
CA TYR A 11 -13.62 20.61 -12.40
C TYR A 11 -13.29 19.20 -12.88
N ASP A 12 -12.02 18.81 -12.91
CA ASP A 12 -11.61 17.50 -13.39
C ASP A 12 -11.90 16.40 -12.35
N VAL A 13 -12.59 15.35 -12.80
CA VAL A 13 -12.96 14.22 -11.95
C VAL A 13 -11.86 13.16 -11.98
N ARG A 14 -11.41 12.73 -10.79
CA ARG A 14 -10.49 11.59 -10.64
C ARG A 14 -11.27 10.32 -10.31
N VAL A 15 -10.90 9.22 -10.97
CA VAL A 15 -11.42 7.90 -10.63
C VAL A 15 -10.35 7.15 -9.84
N LEU A 16 -10.60 6.91 -8.56
CA LEU A 16 -9.62 6.31 -7.64
C LEU A 16 -10.05 4.91 -7.24
N LEU A 17 -9.26 3.90 -7.61
CA LEU A 17 -9.42 2.53 -7.12
C LEU A 17 -8.85 2.44 -5.70
N ARG A 18 -9.72 2.62 -4.71
CA ARG A 18 -9.40 2.51 -3.27
C ARG A 18 -9.53 1.07 -2.78
N PHE A 19 -8.64 0.65 -1.90
CA PHE A 19 -8.67 -0.68 -1.28
C PHE A 19 -7.94 -0.69 0.07
N PRO A 20 -8.38 -1.48 1.06
CA PRO A 20 -7.64 -1.63 2.30
C PRO A 20 -6.39 -2.49 2.09
N GLN A 21 -5.38 -2.25 2.91
CA GLN A 21 -4.19 -3.09 3.00
C GLN A 21 -3.98 -3.49 4.45
N ARG A 22 -3.67 -4.77 4.69
CA ARG A 22 -3.28 -5.26 6.00
C ARG A 22 -2.04 -6.11 5.87
N VAL A 23 -0.95 -5.68 6.50
CA VAL A 23 0.33 -6.36 6.50
C VAL A 23 0.55 -7.01 7.87
N LYS A 24 0.95 -8.27 7.88
CA LYS A 24 1.25 -9.01 9.11
C LYS A 24 2.75 -9.24 9.21
N ASN A 25 3.34 -8.99 10.37
CA ASN A 25 4.66 -9.54 10.66
C ASN A 25 4.50 -11.00 11.14
N GLN A 26 4.73 -11.94 10.22
CA GLN A 26 4.74 -13.38 10.49
C GLN A 26 6.12 -13.90 10.92
N GLY A 27 7.14 -13.04 10.92
CA GLY A 27 8.49 -13.37 11.36
C GLY A 27 8.61 -13.43 12.89
N THR A 28 9.85 -13.62 13.34
CA THR A 28 10.20 -13.74 14.77
C THR A 28 10.87 -12.48 15.35
N ALA A 29 11.17 -11.50 14.50
CA ALA A 29 11.83 -10.26 14.87
C ALA A 29 11.02 -9.05 14.41
N ASP A 30 11.29 -7.89 15.03
CA ASP A 30 10.61 -6.64 14.73
C ASP A 30 10.95 -6.20 13.31
N PHE A 31 9.93 -5.89 12.52
CA PHE A 31 10.14 -5.23 11.24
C PHE A 31 10.36 -3.75 11.52
N LEU A 32 11.58 -3.27 11.34
CA LEU A 32 11.98 -1.91 11.63
C LEU A 32 12.22 -1.13 10.34
N PRO A 33 11.88 0.17 10.30
CA PRO A 33 12.21 1.00 9.15
C PRO A 33 13.72 1.07 8.92
N SER A 34 14.13 1.06 7.66
CA SER A 34 15.53 1.11 7.26
C SER A 34 16.15 2.51 7.37
N ARG A 35 15.33 3.56 7.36
CA ARG A 35 15.80 4.94 7.49
C ARG A 35 16.05 5.30 8.96
N PRO A 36 17.21 5.91 9.28
CA PRO A 36 17.43 6.44 10.62
C PRO A 36 16.43 7.57 10.92
N ARG A 37 16.06 7.74 12.19
CA ARG A 37 14.99 8.66 12.62
C ARG A 37 15.15 10.11 12.13
N HIS A 38 16.39 10.57 11.94
CA HIS A 38 16.67 11.94 11.48
C HIS A 38 16.35 12.17 9.99
N SER A 39 16.15 11.10 9.20
CA SER A 39 15.82 11.18 7.77
C SER A 39 14.37 10.79 7.49
N TRP A 40 13.52 10.78 8.51
CA TRP A 40 12.09 10.57 8.34
C TRP A 40 11.44 11.85 7.83
N GLU A 41 10.54 11.71 6.87
CA GLU A 41 9.91 12.84 6.18
C GLU A 41 8.51 13.07 6.75
N TRP A 42 8.20 14.30 7.17
CA TRP A 42 6.86 14.65 7.65
C TRP A 42 5.88 14.75 6.49
N HIS A 43 4.76 14.04 6.57
CA HIS A 43 3.73 14.08 5.55
C HIS A 43 2.51 14.86 6.03
N SER A 44 2.31 16.06 5.46
CA SER A 44 1.26 17.00 5.88
C SER A 44 -0.16 16.46 5.68
N CYS A 45 -0.39 15.61 4.69
CA CYS A 45 -1.71 15.00 4.48
C CYS A 45 -2.11 14.06 5.61
N HIS A 46 -1.15 13.44 6.31
CA HIS A 46 -1.41 12.35 7.26
C HIS A 46 -0.96 12.65 8.69
N GLN A 47 -0.35 13.83 8.89
CA GLN A 47 0.06 14.35 10.20
C GLN A 47 0.97 13.40 10.98
N HIS A 48 1.88 12.70 10.29
CA HIS A 48 2.93 11.88 10.89
C HIS A 48 4.16 11.76 9.97
N TYR A 49 5.24 11.19 10.52
CA TYR A 49 6.48 10.93 9.81
C TYR A 49 6.43 9.61 9.00
N HIS A 50 6.96 9.64 7.78
CA HIS A 50 7.20 8.48 6.94
C HIS A 50 8.62 7.94 7.18
N SER A 51 8.73 6.66 7.51
CA SER A 51 9.98 6.01 7.90
C SER A 51 10.59 5.12 6.80
N MET A 52 9.92 4.99 5.66
CA MET A 52 10.42 4.33 4.45
C MET A 52 9.95 5.08 3.19
N ASP A 53 10.78 5.08 2.14
CA ASP A 53 10.39 5.71 0.86
C ASP A 53 9.24 5.00 0.17
N GLU A 54 9.14 3.68 0.36
CA GLU A 54 8.17 2.84 -0.31
C GLU A 54 7.96 1.58 0.52
N PHE A 55 6.87 1.58 1.29
CA PHE A 55 6.49 0.39 2.06
C PHE A 55 5.77 -0.63 1.18
N SER A 56 4.92 -0.15 0.27
CA SER A 56 4.21 -1.01 -0.68
C SER A 56 4.01 -0.34 -2.04
N HIS A 57 4.14 -1.14 -3.09
CA HIS A 57 3.93 -0.76 -4.48
C HIS A 57 2.64 -1.38 -5.01
N TYR A 58 1.87 -0.61 -5.79
CA TYR A 58 0.59 -1.03 -6.35
C TYR A 58 0.62 -0.94 -7.87
N ASP A 59 0.50 -2.08 -8.54
CA ASP A 59 0.36 -2.14 -9.99
C ASP A 59 -1.06 -2.55 -10.36
N LEU A 60 -1.65 -1.89 -11.35
CA LEU A 60 -2.78 -2.43 -12.09
C LEU A 60 -2.27 -2.94 -13.43
N LEU A 61 -2.43 -4.25 -13.65
CA LEU A 61 -1.92 -4.96 -14.83
C LEU A 61 -3.08 -5.35 -15.75
N ASP A 62 -2.92 -5.19 -17.05
CA ASP A 62 -3.84 -5.75 -18.03
C ASP A 62 -3.86 -7.28 -17.92
N ALA A 63 -5.06 -7.89 -17.80
CA ALA A 63 -5.17 -9.31 -17.51
C ALA A 63 -4.70 -10.22 -18.65
N THR A 64 -4.69 -9.73 -19.89
CA THR A 64 -4.31 -10.52 -21.07
C THR A 64 -2.81 -10.40 -21.36
N THR A 65 -2.29 -9.18 -21.33
CA THR A 65 -0.91 -8.88 -21.71
C THR A 65 0.05 -8.87 -20.52
N GLY A 66 -0.46 -8.75 -19.29
CA GLY A 66 0.33 -8.58 -18.07
C GLY A 66 1.04 -7.22 -17.98
N ARG A 67 0.80 -6.30 -18.93
CA ARG A 67 1.44 -4.98 -18.94
C ARG A 67 0.81 -4.08 -17.90
N LYS A 68 1.64 -3.27 -17.25
CA LYS A 68 1.18 -2.22 -16.34
C LYS A 68 0.39 -1.15 -17.10
N VAL A 69 -0.83 -0.88 -16.65
CA VAL A 69 -1.73 0.14 -17.22
C VAL A 69 -1.92 1.34 -16.30
N ALA A 70 -1.77 1.13 -15.00
CA ALA A 70 -1.73 2.18 -14.01
C ALA A 70 -0.83 1.74 -12.85
N GLU A 71 -0.33 2.72 -12.12
CA GLU A 71 0.45 2.50 -10.91
C GLU A 71 -0.03 3.43 -9.81
N GLY A 72 0.10 2.95 -8.60
CA GLY A 72 0.00 3.73 -7.38
C GLY A 72 1.13 3.30 -6.46
N HIS A 73 1.42 4.12 -5.47
CA HIS A 73 2.39 3.74 -4.46
C HIS A 73 1.93 4.26 -3.12
N LYS A 74 2.33 3.52 -2.09
CA LYS A 74 2.30 4.01 -0.73
C LYS A 74 3.75 4.28 -0.33
N ALA A 75 4.16 5.54 -0.51
CA ALA A 75 5.28 6.07 0.26
C ALA A 75 4.89 5.89 1.73
N SER A 76 5.74 5.23 2.52
CA SER A 76 5.30 4.54 3.74
C SER A 76 4.40 5.43 4.58
N PHE A 77 3.21 4.98 4.92
CA PHE A 77 2.61 5.53 6.11
C PHE A 77 3.38 5.03 7.33
N CYS A 78 3.13 5.69 8.46
CA CYS A 78 3.39 5.21 9.80
C CYS A 78 3.42 3.67 9.94
N LEU A 79 4.58 3.08 10.22
CA LEU A 79 4.66 1.66 10.60
C LEU A 79 4.27 1.50 12.07
N GLU A 80 3.13 0.89 12.35
CA GLU A 80 2.65 0.67 13.73
C GLU A 80 1.87 -0.63 13.95
N ASP A 81 1.71 -0.99 15.22
CA ASP A 81 0.94 -2.15 15.64
C ASP A 81 -0.57 -1.80 15.75
N THR A 82 -1.28 -1.80 14.62
CA THR A 82 -2.73 -1.49 14.58
C THR A 82 -3.58 -2.53 15.31
N THR A 83 -3.24 -3.82 15.20
CA THR A 83 -3.88 -4.95 15.89
C THR A 83 -2.85 -6.06 16.08
N CYS A 84 -3.06 -6.98 17.01
CA CYS A 84 -2.19 -8.14 17.20
C CYS A 84 -3.00 -9.42 17.43
N ASP A 85 -2.39 -10.55 17.09
CA ASP A 85 -2.93 -11.86 17.48
C ASP A 85 -3.02 -11.96 19.01
N PHE A 86 -3.94 -12.81 19.50
CA PHE A 86 -4.14 -13.00 20.93
C PHE A 86 -2.82 -13.37 21.65
N GLY A 87 -2.54 -12.68 22.75
CA GLY A 87 -1.32 -12.87 23.55
C GLY A 87 -0.14 -11.97 23.14
N ASN A 88 -0.20 -11.28 22.00
CA ASN A 88 0.82 -10.31 21.59
C ASN A 88 0.44 -8.89 22.03
N LEU A 89 1.44 -8.12 22.47
CA LEU A 89 1.28 -6.73 22.90
C LEU A 89 1.76 -5.77 21.81
N LYS A 90 0.98 -4.72 21.56
CA LYS A 90 1.38 -3.59 20.72
C LYS A 90 2.56 -2.86 21.35
N ARG A 91 3.57 -2.51 20.55
CA ARG A 91 4.77 -1.77 20.97
C ARG A 91 5.03 -0.52 20.15
N TYR A 92 4.67 -0.53 18.87
CA TYR A 92 4.88 0.59 17.96
C TYR A 92 3.59 1.37 17.73
N ALA A 93 3.68 2.69 17.84
CA ALA A 93 2.59 3.62 17.59
C ALA A 93 3.17 4.95 17.13
N CYS A 94 2.73 5.45 15.98
CA CYS A 94 3.34 6.68 15.45
C CYS A 94 2.96 7.92 16.24
N THR A 95 1.82 7.90 16.93
CA THR A 95 1.44 8.91 17.92
C THR A 95 2.45 9.02 19.07
N SER A 96 3.16 7.93 19.36
CA SER A 96 4.26 7.86 20.34
C SER A 96 5.65 8.06 19.73
N HIS A 97 5.73 8.42 18.45
CA HIS A 97 6.98 8.63 17.69
C HIS A 97 7.90 7.39 17.63
N THR A 98 7.35 6.18 17.78
CA THR A 98 8.05 4.92 17.54
C THR A 98 7.43 4.23 16.33
N GLN A 99 8.27 3.65 15.47
CA GLN A 99 7.81 2.94 14.28
C GLN A 99 8.42 1.57 14.17
N GLY A 100 7.61 0.64 13.70
CA GLY A 100 7.94 -0.76 13.53
C GLY A 100 6.68 -1.62 13.53
N LEU A 101 6.84 -2.89 13.20
CA LEU A 101 5.77 -3.88 13.27
C LEU A 101 6.25 -5.09 14.07
N SER A 102 5.61 -5.32 15.20
CA SER A 102 5.93 -6.40 16.13
C SER A 102 5.56 -7.79 15.56
N PRO A 103 6.31 -8.85 15.88
CA PRO A 103 5.90 -10.23 15.58
C PRO A 103 4.47 -10.52 16.04
N GLY A 104 3.66 -11.11 15.15
CA GLY A 104 2.26 -11.42 15.44
C GLY A 104 1.31 -10.21 15.43
N CYS A 105 1.81 -9.01 15.12
CA CYS A 105 1.01 -7.81 14.93
C CYS A 105 0.79 -7.49 13.44
N TYR A 106 -0.16 -6.60 13.21
CA TYR A 106 -0.59 -6.15 11.90
C TYR A 106 -0.52 -4.63 11.80
N ASP A 107 -0.11 -4.15 10.64
CA ASP A 107 -0.28 -2.77 10.22
C ASP A 107 -1.42 -2.73 9.19
N THR A 108 -2.47 -1.95 9.49
CA THR A 108 -3.74 -1.95 8.74
C THR A 108 -4.05 -0.56 8.25
N TYR A 109 -4.09 -0.41 6.94
CA TYR A 109 -4.52 0.79 6.23
C TYR A 109 -5.91 0.59 5.66
N ASN A 110 -6.86 1.38 6.12
CA ASN A 110 -8.22 1.38 5.59
C ASN A 110 -8.30 2.14 4.25
N ALA A 111 -9.32 1.85 3.46
CA ALA A 111 -9.49 2.39 2.10
C ALA A 111 -9.84 3.90 2.05
N ASP A 112 -10.32 4.44 3.16
CA ASP A 112 -10.64 5.85 3.35
C ASP A 112 -9.40 6.71 3.60
N ILE A 113 -8.28 6.09 3.99
CA ILE A 113 -7.00 6.78 4.24
C ILE A 113 -6.47 7.42 2.95
N ASP A 114 -5.94 8.63 3.08
CA ASP A 114 -5.30 9.33 1.97
C ASP A 114 -4.10 8.58 1.37
N CYS A 115 -3.89 8.75 0.07
CA CYS A 115 -2.93 8.03 -0.76
C CYS A 115 -3.09 6.49 -0.76
N GLN A 116 -4.26 5.94 -0.37
CA GLN A 116 -4.58 4.51 -0.40
C GLN A 116 -5.38 4.12 -1.65
N TRP A 117 -4.82 4.38 -2.83
CA TRP A 117 -5.48 4.09 -4.11
C TRP A 117 -4.52 3.97 -5.29
N ILE A 118 -5.00 3.38 -6.38
CA ILE A 118 -4.46 3.57 -7.72
C ILE A 118 -5.37 4.55 -8.45
N ASP A 119 -4.80 5.58 -9.07
CA ASP A 119 -5.56 6.44 -9.96
C ASP A 119 -5.81 5.72 -11.30
N ILE A 120 -7.08 5.53 -11.62
CA ILE A 120 -7.53 4.80 -12.81
C ILE A 120 -8.34 5.70 -13.75
N THR A 121 -8.17 7.02 -13.65
CA THR A 121 -8.91 8.01 -14.45
C THR A 121 -8.80 7.75 -15.95
N ASP A 122 -7.60 7.37 -16.42
CA ASP A 122 -7.31 7.12 -17.83
C ASP A 122 -7.47 5.63 -18.23
N VAL A 123 -7.89 4.76 -17.30
CA VAL A 123 -8.03 3.32 -17.53
C VAL A 123 -9.41 3.00 -18.09
N GLN A 124 -9.46 2.25 -19.18
CA GLN A 124 -10.72 1.85 -19.81
C GLN A 124 -11.40 0.70 -19.06
N PRO A 125 -12.71 0.47 -19.25
CA PRO A 125 -13.37 -0.74 -18.76
C PRO A 125 -12.69 -2.01 -19.29
N GLY A 126 -12.54 -3.02 -18.43
CA GLY A 126 -11.80 -4.22 -18.79
C GLY A 126 -11.53 -5.16 -17.62
N ASN A 127 -10.71 -6.17 -17.90
CA ASN A 127 -10.23 -7.14 -16.90
C ASN A 127 -8.76 -6.85 -16.60
N TYR A 128 -8.44 -6.80 -15.31
CA TYR A 128 -7.13 -6.44 -14.81
C TYR A 128 -6.71 -7.37 -13.68
N VAL A 129 -5.44 -7.29 -13.31
CA VAL A 129 -4.88 -7.87 -12.09
C VAL A 129 -4.36 -6.73 -11.23
N LEU A 130 -4.93 -6.57 -10.04
CA LEU A 130 -4.33 -5.75 -8.99
C LEU A 130 -3.17 -6.55 -8.39
N LYS A 131 -1.98 -5.98 -8.41
CA LYS A 131 -0.79 -6.53 -7.76
C LYS A 131 -0.32 -5.56 -6.68
N VAL A 132 -0.31 -6.03 -5.44
CA VAL A 132 0.22 -5.28 -4.28
C VAL A 132 1.47 -5.99 -3.81
N GLN A 133 2.58 -5.27 -3.68
CA GLN A 133 3.84 -5.82 -3.19
C GLN A 133 4.34 -5.03 -2.00
N VAL A 134 4.60 -5.71 -0.88
CA VAL A 134 5.19 -5.13 0.34
C VAL A 134 6.71 -5.28 0.28
N ASN A 135 7.42 -4.27 0.78
CA ASN A 135 8.89 -4.20 0.76
C ASN A 135 9.49 -4.55 -0.63
N PRO A 136 9.03 -3.89 -1.71
CA PRO A 136 9.34 -4.29 -3.08
C PRO A 136 10.83 -4.19 -3.46
N LYS A 137 11.58 -3.36 -2.73
CA LYS A 137 13.01 -3.13 -2.93
C LYS A 137 13.90 -3.99 -2.01
N TYR A 138 13.30 -4.85 -1.18
CA TYR A 138 14.02 -5.72 -0.25
C TYR A 138 14.97 -4.95 0.69
N ILE A 139 14.58 -3.74 1.08
CA ILE A 139 15.43 -2.84 1.88
C ILE A 139 15.42 -3.28 3.34
N VAL A 140 14.28 -3.76 3.83
CA VAL A 140 14.18 -4.39 5.15
C VAL A 140 14.37 -5.89 4.98
N LEU A 141 15.18 -6.51 5.85
CA LEU A 141 15.39 -7.96 5.82
C LEU A 141 14.18 -8.69 6.38
N GLU A 142 13.75 -9.73 5.66
CA GLU A 142 12.65 -10.61 6.05
C GLU A 142 13.13 -12.06 6.01
N SER A 143 12.51 -12.93 6.81
CA SER A 143 12.82 -14.37 6.80
C SER A 143 12.34 -15.09 5.55
N ASP A 144 11.33 -14.53 4.88
CA ASP A 144 10.72 -15.03 3.67
C ASP A 144 10.26 -13.83 2.84
N PHE A 145 10.56 -13.83 1.55
CA PHE A 145 10.13 -12.81 0.59
C PHE A 145 9.14 -13.36 -0.45
N THR A 146 8.82 -14.66 -0.38
CA THR A 146 7.94 -15.38 -1.32
C THR A 146 6.46 -15.20 -1.00
N ASN A 147 6.12 -14.42 0.02
CA ASN A 147 4.77 -14.11 0.45
C ASN A 147 4.48 -12.59 0.46
N ASN A 148 5.34 -11.79 -0.18
CA ASN A 148 5.24 -10.32 -0.19
C ASN A 148 4.27 -9.79 -1.24
N VAL A 149 3.74 -10.62 -2.15
CA VAL A 149 2.90 -10.17 -3.27
C VAL A 149 1.48 -10.70 -3.13
N VAL A 150 0.50 -9.80 -3.14
CA VAL A 150 -0.90 -10.16 -3.33
C VAL A 150 -1.32 -9.87 -4.77
N ARG A 151 -2.01 -10.81 -5.41
CA ARG A 151 -2.68 -10.60 -6.70
C ARG A 151 -4.17 -10.86 -6.60
N CYS A 152 -4.97 -9.96 -7.14
CA CYS A 152 -6.42 -10.08 -7.22
C CYS A 152 -6.90 -9.84 -8.66
N ASN A 153 -7.94 -10.57 -9.08
CA ASN A 153 -8.62 -10.31 -10.33
C ASN A 153 -9.55 -9.10 -10.15
N ILE A 154 -9.50 -8.17 -11.11
CA ILE A 154 -10.27 -6.94 -11.14
C ILE A 154 -11.12 -6.92 -12.41
N HIS A 155 -12.42 -6.71 -12.28
CA HIS A 155 -13.31 -6.41 -13.39
C HIS A 155 -13.84 -4.98 -13.23
N TYR A 156 -13.47 -4.09 -14.15
CA TYR A 156 -13.87 -2.69 -14.14
C TYR A 156 -14.86 -2.39 -15.27
N THR A 157 -16.03 -1.87 -14.92
CA THR A 157 -17.11 -1.58 -15.89
C THR A 157 -17.15 -0.12 -16.35
N GLY A 158 -16.21 0.71 -15.91
CA GLY A 158 -16.28 2.18 -16.05
C GLY A 158 -17.00 2.86 -14.88
N ARG A 159 -17.82 2.12 -14.12
CA ARG A 159 -18.59 2.64 -12.99
C ARG A 159 -18.40 1.85 -11.70
N TYR A 160 -18.24 0.54 -11.82
CA TYR A 160 -18.08 -0.38 -10.71
C TYR A 160 -16.84 -1.24 -10.90
N VAL A 161 -16.25 -1.63 -9.78
CA VAL A 161 -15.13 -2.57 -9.73
C VAL A 161 -15.57 -3.79 -8.92
N ALA A 162 -15.35 -4.97 -9.48
CA ALA A 162 -15.46 -6.23 -8.76
C ALA A 162 -14.07 -6.83 -8.57
N THR A 163 -13.74 -7.19 -7.32
CA THR A 163 -12.47 -7.81 -6.94
C THR A 163 -12.73 -9.25 -6.54
N THR A 164 -11.99 -10.19 -7.14
CA THR A 164 -12.16 -11.63 -6.87
C THR A 164 -10.81 -12.35 -6.85
N ASN A 165 -10.79 -13.56 -6.27
CA ASN A 165 -9.65 -14.48 -6.36
C ASN A 165 -8.31 -13.87 -5.90
N CYS A 166 -8.33 -13.11 -4.80
CA CYS A 166 -7.13 -12.57 -4.17
C CYS A 166 -6.26 -13.68 -3.57
N LYS A 167 -4.96 -13.69 -3.89
CA LYS A 167 -4.00 -14.69 -3.40
C LYS A 167 -2.65 -14.05 -3.06
N ILE A 168 -2.03 -14.56 -2.01
CA ILE A 168 -0.63 -14.28 -1.65
C ILE A 168 0.28 -15.17 -2.50
N SER A 169 1.42 -14.64 -2.94
CA SER A 169 2.43 -15.25 -3.80
C SER A 169 3.78 -14.53 -3.70
#